data_AF-A0A8I6A0Q9-F1
#
_entry.id   AF-A0A8I6A0Q9-F1
#
_cell.length_a   1.000
_cell.length_b   1.000
_cell.length_c   1.000
_cell.angle_alpha   90.00
_cell.angle_beta   90.00
_cell.angle_gamma   90.00
#
_symmetry.space_group_name_H-M   'P 1'
#
loop_
_entity.id
_entity.type
_entity.pdbx_description
1 polymer ?
#
loop_
_entity_poly.entity_id
_entity_poly.type
_entity_poly.pdbx_seq_one_letter_code
_entity_poly.pdbx_strand_id
1 'polypeptide(L)'
;MAGSRFRLHLLFWNNYYRQLEKELWSQNAEALDPQGRTLLHLAVSLGHLESTRVLLRHKADMTKENGQGWTVLHEWKLLMATKQRFTR
;
A
#
# COMPACT_ATOMS: atom_id res chain seq x y z
N MET A 1 -3.11 16.84 -16.38
CA MET A 1 -1.85 16.48 -15.66
C MET A 1 -2.15 15.54 -14.49
N ALA A 2 -2.56 14.28 -14.77
CA ALA A 2 -2.93 13.30 -13.73
C ALA A 2 -1.95 12.11 -13.61
N GLY A 3 -0.89 12.08 -14.42
CA GLY A 3 0.01 10.93 -14.55
C GLY A 3 0.96 10.71 -13.37
N SER A 4 1.35 11.77 -12.64
CA SER A 4 2.35 11.64 -11.57
C SER A 4 1.78 11.09 -10.27
N ARG A 5 0.52 11.42 -9.93
CA ARG A 5 -0.09 11.03 -8.64
C ARG A 5 -0.29 9.52 -8.50
N PHE A 6 -0.57 8.83 -9.60
CA PHE A 6 -0.83 7.39 -9.60
C PHE A 6 0.35 6.54 -10.10
N ARG A 7 1.49 7.15 -10.45
CA ARG A 7 2.65 6.40 -10.93
C ARG A 7 3.15 5.39 -9.88
N LEU A 8 3.26 5.80 -8.61
CA LEU A 8 3.64 4.90 -7.52
C LEU A 8 2.65 3.73 -7.36
N HIS A 9 1.36 4.02 -7.47
CA HIS A 9 0.28 3.03 -7.37
C HIS A 9 0.36 1.99 -8.50
N LEU A 10 0.61 2.44 -9.74
CA LEU A 10 0.81 1.56 -10.88
C LEU A 10 2.05 0.66 -10.69
N LEU A 11 3.16 1.22 -10.20
CA LEU A 11 4.35 0.42 -9.89
C LEU A 11 4.05 -0.63 -8.81
N PHE A 12 3.26 -0.25 -7.80
CA PHE A 12 2.87 -1.13 -6.71
C PHE A 12 1.95 -2.27 -7.19
N TRP A 13 0.93 -1.97 -8.01
CA TRP A 13 0.02 -2.96 -8.57
C TRP A 13 0.71 -3.98 -9.47
N ASN A 14 1.74 -3.55 -10.21
CA ASN A 14 2.55 -4.44 -11.04
C ASN A 14 3.70 -5.13 -10.26
N ASN A 15 3.76 -4.97 -8.93
CA ASN A 15 4.82 -5.50 -8.07
C ASN A 15 6.25 -5.10 -8.51
N TYR A 16 6.41 -3.92 -9.10
CA TYR A 16 7.71 -3.38 -9.52
C TYR A 16 8.45 -2.73 -8.35
N TYR A 17 8.71 -3.49 -7.28
CA TYR A 17 9.36 -3.02 -6.05
C TYR A 17 10.70 -2.31 -6.29
N ARG A 18 11.48 -2.73 -7.30
CA ARG A 18 12.76 -2.10 -7.67
C ARG A 18 12.59 -0.68 -8.23
N GLN A 19 11.53 -0.46 -9.01
CA GLN A 19 11.23 0.87 -9.55
C GLN A 19 10.52 1.71 -8.48
N LEU A 20 9.66 1.09 -7.69
CA LEU A 20 9.01 1.72 -6.55
C LEU A 20 10.03 2.28 -5.56
N GLU A 21 11.07 1.53 -5.21
CA GLU A 21 12.17 2.01 -4.34
C GLU A 21 12.84 3.25 -4.94
N LYS A 22 13.20 3.22 -6.22
CA LYS A 22 13.81 4.38 -6.90
C LYS A 22 12.91 5.60 -6.90
N GLU A 23 11.61 5.42 -7.16
CA GLU A 23 10.66 6.53 -7.24
C GLU A 23 10.32 7.08 -5.84
N LEU A 24 10.28 6.24 -4.80
CA LEU A 24 10.06 6.64 -3.41
C LEU A 24 11.16 7.54 -2.85
N TRP A 25 12.37 7.52 -3.42
CA TRP A 25 13.39 8.52 -3.09
C TRP A 25 13.00 9.94 -3.51
N SER A 26 12.20 10.07 -4.57
CA SER A 26 11.77 11.37 -5.11
C SER A 26 10.32 11.73 -4.78
N GLN A 27 9.50 10.76 -4.40
CA GLN A 27 8.06 10.91 -4.23
C GLN A 27 7.64 10.55 -2.81
N ASN A 28 6.52 11.13 -2.37
CA ASN A 28 6.01 10.88 -1.03
C ASN A 28 5.44 9.45 -0.91
N ALA A 29 5.99 8.65 0.01
CA ALA A 29 5.53 7.28 0.29
C ALA A 29 4.07 7.21 0.78
N GLU A 30 3.53 8.35 1.20
CA GLU A 30 2.19 8.50 1.77
C GLU A 30 1.15 8.96 0.74
N ALA A 31 1.45 8.82 -0.54
CA ALA A 31 0.50 9.10 -1.60
C ALA A 31 -0.78 8.26 -1.40
N LEU A 32 -1.93 8.94 -1.51
CA LEU A 32 -3.25 8.31 -1.43
C LEU A 32 -3.78 8.00 -2.83
N ASP A 33 -4.29 6.79 -3.00
CA ASP A 33 -5.05 6.37 -4.19
C ASP A 33 -6.41 7.10 -4.29
N PRO A 34 -7.19 6.91 -5.37
CA PRO A 34 -8.51 7.53 -5.51
C PRO A 34 -9.52 7.10 -4.43
N GLN A 35 -9.35 5.93 -3.82
CA GLN A 35 -10.10 5.44 -2.67
C GLN A 35 -9.56 5.95 -1.32
N GLY A 36 -8.55 6.83 -1.35
CA GLY A 36 -7.92 7.40 -0.16
C GLY A 36 -7.02 6.41 0.57
N ARG A 37 -6.56 5.32 -0.05
CA ARG A 37 -5.69 4.35 0.63
C ARG A 37 -4.22 4.67 0.40
N THR A 38 -3.40 4.47 1.41
CA THR A 38 -1.94 4.55 1.27
C THR A 38 -1.38 3.32 0.56
N LEU A 39 -0.14 3.41 0.07
CA LEU A 39 0.57 2.26 -0.50
C LEU A 39 0.65 1.05 0.45
N LEU A 40 0.71 1.27 1.77
CA LEU A 40 0.72 0.20 2.76
C LEU A 40 -0.62 -0.56 2.85
N HIS A 41 -1.75 0.14 2.68
CA HIS A 41 -3.06 -0.52 2.60
C HIS A 41 -3.11 -1.45 1.39
N LEU A 42 -2.67 -0.95 0.22
CA LEU A 42 -2.57 -1.76 -0.99
C LEU A 42 -1.61 -2.93 -0.82
N ALA A 43 -0.52 -2.74 -0.07
CA ALA A 43 0.45 -3.77 0.23
C ALA A 43 -0.15 -4.96 0.98
N VAL A 44 -0.98 -4.65 1.99
CA VAL A 44 -1.75 -5.65 2.72
C VAL A 44 -2.77 -6.32 1.80
N SER A 45 -3.56 -5.54 1.06
CA SER A 45 -4.62 -6.08 0.20
C SER A 45 -4.09 -6.96 -0.95
N LEU A 46 -2.92 -6.64 -1.50
CA LEU A 46 -2.31 -7.37 -2.61
C LEU A 46 -1.34 -8.46 -2.17
N GLY A 47 -0.85 -8.42 -0.93
CA GLY A 47 0.12 -9.39 -0.41
C GLY A 47 1.53 -9.23 -1.01
N HIS A 48 1.87 -8.06 -1.54
CA HIS A 48 3.19 -7.80 -2.15
C HIS A 48 4.26 -7.55 -1.07
N LEU A 49 4.84 -8.63 -0.53
CA LEU A 49 5.83 -8.59 0.56
C LEU A 49 7.04 -7.69 0.25
N GLU A 50 7.60 -7.80 -0.95
CA GLU A 50 8.80 -7.02 -1.34
C GLU A 50 8.49 -5.53 -1.46
N SER A 51 7.37 -5.18 -2.09
CA SER A 51 6.92 -3.79 -2.17
C SER A 51 6.59 -3.22 -0.78
N THR A 52 6.02 -4.04 0.12
CA THR A 52 5.80 -3.68 1.54
C THR A 52 7.12 -3.39 2.25
N ARG A 53 8.13 -4.24 2.05
CA ARG A 53 9.45 -4.10 2.67
C ARG A 53 10.12 -2.79 2.26
N VAL A 54 10.01 -2.42 0.99
CA VAL A 54 10.51 -1.13 0.49
C VAL A 54 9.77 0.03 1.19
N LEU A 55 8.44 0.00 1.26
CA LEU A 55 7.67 1.05 1.95
C LEU A 55 8.06 1.21 3.43
N LEU A 56 8.24 0.08 4.13
CA LEU A 56 8.66 0.08 5.53
C LEU A 56 10.07 0.65 5.72
N ARG A 57 11.00 0.40 4.79
CA ARG A 57 12.33 1.02 4.79
C ARG A 57 12.26 2.55 4.66
N HIS A 58 11.28 3.05 3.91
CA HIS A 58 11.03 4.48 3.74
C HIS A 58 10.21 5.11 4.89
N LYS A 59 10.04 4.42 6.03
CA LYS A 59 9.29 4.90 7.21
C LYS A 59 7.85 5.32 6.90
N ALA A 60 7.17 4.60 6.00
CA ALA A 60 5.77 4.88 5.70
C ALA A 60 4.88 4.75 6.96
N ASP A 61 4.00 5.73 7.19
CA ASP A 61 3.12 5.76 8.36
C ASP A 61 2.05 4.66 8.29
N MET A 62 2.11 3.73 9.24
CA MET A 62 1.14 2.63 9.37
C MET A 62 -0.15 3.06 10.11
N THR A 63 -0.14 4.23 10.75
CA THR A 63 -1.25 4.78 11.54
C THR A 63 -2.23 5.58 10.71
N LYS A 64 -1.89 5.90 9.45
CA LYS A 64 -2.79 6.64 8.57
C LYS A 64 -4.05 5.85 8.27
N GLU A 65 -5.17 6.52 8.35
CA GLU A 65 -6.46 6.00 7.97
C GLU A 65 -6.69 6.23 6.48
N ASN A 66 -7.28 5.23 5.83
CA ASN A 66 -7.75 5.37 4.46
C ASN A 66 -9.07 6.18 4.40
N GLY A 67 -9.63 6.37 3.20
CA GLY A 67 -10.92 7.06 3.03
C GLY A 67 -12.12 6.43 3.74
N GLN A 68 -11.97 5.21 4.30
CA GLN A 68 -12.99 4.50 5.08
C GLN A 68 -12.75 4.61 6.60
N GLY A 69 -11.73 5.36 7.05
CA GLY A 69 -11.35 5.44 8.46
C GLY A 69 -10.59 4.22 8.96
N TRP A 70 -10.05 3.39 8.07
CA TRP A 70 -9.33 2.17 8.45
C TRP A 70 -7.83 2.38 8.36
N THR A 71 -7.10 1.92 9.37
CA THR A 71 -5.64 1.85 9.30
C THR A 71 -5.18 0.57 8.62
N VAL A 72 -3.88 0.50 8.30
CA VAL A 72 -3.24 -0.70 7.73
C VAL A 72 -3.51 -1.94 8.58
N LEU A 73 -3.52 -1.79 9.91
CA LEU A 73 -3.83 -2.87 10.84
C LEU A 73 -5.29 -3.32 10.76
N HIS A 74 -6.24 -2.39 10.58
CA HIS A 74 -7.65 -2.72 10.39
C HIS A 74 -7.85 -3.51 9.09
N GLU A 75 -7.22 -3.07 7.99
CA GLU A 75 -7.31 -3.75 6.70
C GLU A 75 -6.65 -5.14 6.73
N TRP A 76 -5.51 -5.26 7.42
CA TRP A 76 -4.85 -6.55 7.65
C TRP A 76 -5.70 -7.49 8.49
N LYS A 77 -6.31 -6.98 9.57
CA LYS A 77 -7.23 -7.76 10.43
C LYS A 77 -8.43 -8.25 9.63
N LEU A 78 -8.98 -7.40 8.76
CA LEU A 78 -10.09 -7.77 7.87
C LEU A 78 -9.66 -8.87 6.89
N LEU A 79 -8.48 -8.75 6.26
CA LEU A 79 -7.94 -9.76 5.34
C LEU A 79 -7.69 -11.11 6.03
N MET A 80 -7.19 -11.09 7.26
CA MET A 80 -7.01 -12.32 8.05
C MET A 80 -8.35 -12.96 8.42
N ALA A 81 -9.34 -12.15 8.81
CA ALA A 81 -10.68 -12.63 9.12
C ALA A 81 -11.39 -13.24 7.88
N THR A 82 -11.19 -12.67 6.69
CA THR A 82 -11.76 -13.22 5.45
C THR A 82 -11.02 -14.48 5.01
N LYS A 83 -9.69 -14.54 5.07
CA LYS A 83 -8.94 -15.76 4.74
C LYS A 83 -9.31 -16.94 5.65
N GLN A 84 -9.49 -16.70 6.94
CA GLN A 84 -9.96 -17.72 7.90
C GLN A 84 -11.37 -18.26 7.59
N ARG A 85 -12.21 -17.47 6.91
CA ARG A 85 -13.54 -17.91 6.47
C ARG A 85 -13.51 -18.82 5.22
N PHE A 86 -12.41 -18.83 4.47
CA PHE A 86 -12.25 -19.69 3.29
C PHE A 86 -11.40 -20.94 3.55
N THR A 87 -10.79 -21.07 4.72
CA THR A 87 -9.94 -22.22 5.11
C THR A 87 -10.61 -23.17 6.12
N ARG A 88 -11.94 -23.23 6.14
CA ARG A 88 -12.74 -24.25 6.83
C ARG A 88 -13.70 -24.89 5.85
#